data_AF-A0A1S2QE24-F1
#
_entry.id   AF-A0A1S2QE24-F1
#
_cell.length_a   1.000
_cell.length_b   1.000
_cell.length_c   1.000
_cell.angle_alpha   90.00
_cell.angle_beta   90.00
_cell.angle_gamma   90.00
#
_symmetry.space_group_name_H-M   'P 1'
#
loop_
_entity.id
_entity.type
_entity.pdbx_description
1 polymer ?
#
loop_
_entity_poly.entity_id
_entity_poly.type
_entity_poly.pdbx_seq_one_letter_code
_entity_poly.pdbx_strand_id
1 'polypeptide(L)'
;MLQHEYGWVRETRGTLLDFCGKLDPNHFTHTNGFGWQSVRVTLVHIADCYVAWLGSFVLLKTKKPLTPREELNNLNIEEIIARFDQVDLIVNELLELHGHNLNVLIDRKIPWREATEQISITPGKLLMHTITHEFHHKGQIVAMLRQMGYEPPNTDVLGTEN
;
A
#
# COMPACT_ATOMS: atom_id res chain seq x y z
N MET A 1 0.73 -4.18 -17.34
CA MET A 1 0.64 -2.89 -16.64
C MET A 1 1.84 -2.09 -17.08
N LEU A 2 1.61 -1.11 -17.94
CA LEU A 2 2.58 -0.13 -18.35
C LEU A 2 2.83 0.81 -17.18
N GLN A 3 4.05 1.34 -17.08
CA GLN A 3 4.48 2.29 -16.05
C GLN A 3 3.52 3.49 -15.90
N HIS A 4 2.81 3.80 -16.97
CA HIS A 4 1.73 4.78 -17.04
C HIS A 4 0.56 4.50 -16.09
N GLU A 5 0.00 3.29 -16.08
CA GLU A 5 -1.20 3.02 -15.26
C GLU A 5 -0.88 3.02 -13.76
N TYR A 6 0.33 2.61 -13.39
CA TYR A 6 0.79 2.76 -12.01
C TYR A 6 0.98 4.24 -11.62
N GLY A 7 1.27 5.11 -12.58
CA GLY A 7 1.27 6.57 -12.41
C GLY A 7 -0.03 7.08 -11.78
N TRP A 8 -1.18 6.66 -12.29
CA TRP A 8 -2.48 7.03 -11.74
C TRP A 8 -2.71 6.53 -10.32
N VAL A 9 -2.21 5.32 -10.00
CA VAL A 9 -2.26 4.79 -8.62
C VAL A 9 -1.46 5.71 -7.68
N ARG A 10 -0.25 6.09 -8.07
CA ARG A 10 0.60 7.01 -7.29
C ARG A 10 -0.04 8.37 -7.09
N GLU A 11 -0.60 8.95 -8.15
CA GLU A 11 -1.24 10.26 -8.10
C GLU A 11 -2.43 10.26 -7.14
N THR A 12 -3.36 9.31 -7.30
CA THR A 12 -4.51 9.21 -6.41
C THR A 12 -4.13 8.90 -4.95
N ARG A 13 -2.98 8.24 -4.73
CA ARG A 13 -2.41 8.03 -3.39
C ARG A 13 -1.83 9.33 -2.82
N GLY A 14 -1.04 10.05 -3.62
CA GLY A 14 -0.46 11.34 -3.26
C GLY A 14 -1.54 12.33 -2.82
N THR A 15 -2.61 12.45 -3.60
CA THR A 15 -3.78 13.27 -3.25
C THR A 15 -4.36 12.95 -1.86
N LEU A 16 -4.45 11.66 -1.50
CA LEU A 16 -4.93 11.26 -0.18
C LEU A 16 -3.90 11.51 0.92
N LEU A 17 -2.62 11.25 0.67
CA LEU A 17 -1.53 11.49 1.63
C LEU A 17 -1.39 12.98 1.95
N ASP A 18 -1.46 13.85 0.92
CA ASP A 18 -1.41 15.31 1.06
C ASP A 18 -2.58 15.84 1.89
N PHE A 19 -3.76 15.23 1.74
CA PHE A 19 -4.91 15.56 2.58
C PHE A 19 -4.69 15.07 4.03
N CYS A 20 -4.20 13.84 4.20
CA CYS A 20 -3.92 13.27 5.51
C CYS A 20 -2.86 14.06 6.28
N GLY A 21 -1.86 14.62 5.61
CA GLY A 21 -0.83 15.46 6.22
C GLY A 21 -1.32 16.79 6.80
N LYS A 22 -2.58 17.18 6.50
CA LYS A 22 -3.20 18.40 7.01
C LYS A 22 -4.23 18.14 8.12
N LEU A 23 -4.40 16.89 8.53
CA LEU A 23 -5.37 16.52 9.57
C LEU A 23 -4.93 17.00 10.95
N ASP A 24 -5.91 17.12 11.85
CA ASP A 24 -5.60 17.19 13.28
C ASP A 24 -4.85 15.90 13.69
N PRO A 25 -3.70 16.00 14.39
CA PRO A 25 -2.95 14.82 14.83
C PRO A 25 -3.76 13.81 15.65
N ASN A 26 -4.76 14.27 16.41
CA ASN A 26 -5.66 13.41 17.17
C ASN A 26 -6.62 12.65 16.25
N HIS A 27 -7.06 13.25 15.14
CA HIS A 27 -7.89 12.58 14.14
C HIS A 27 -7.11 11.61 13.27
N PHE A 28 -5.85 11.92 12.94
CA PHE A 28 -4.97 11.00 12.23
C PHE A 28 -4.80 9.65 12.96
N THR A 29 -4.85 9.71 14.29
CA THR A 29 -4.67 8.56 15.19
C THR A 29 -5.97 8.04 15.81
N HIS A 30 -7.11 8.65 15.48
CA HIS A 30 -8.41 8.32 16.05
C HIS A 30 -8.86 6.90 15.69
N THR A 31 -9.49 6.23 16.67
CA THR A 31 -10.03 4.87 16.52
C THR A 31 -11.48 4.91 16.01
N ASN A 32 -11.70 4.48 14.78
CA ASN A 32 -12.98 4.54 14.06
C ASN A 32 -13.84 3.27 14.21
N GLY A 33 -13.34 2.22 14.90
CA GLY A 33 -14.11 1.01 15.22
C GLY A 33 -14.27 0.00 14.09
N PHE A 34 -13.61 0.21 12.94
CA PHE A 34 -13.59 -0.73 11.81
C PHE A 34 -12.23 -0.74 11.10
N GLY A 35 -12.04 -1.71 10.20
CA GLY A 35 -10.81 -1.84 9.41
C GLY A 35 -9.58 -1.93 10.31
N TRP A 36 -8.57 -1.12 10.01
CA TRP A 36 -7.33 -1.02 10.76
C TRP A 36 -7.38 0.02 11.90
N GLN A 37 -8.59 0.37 12.33
CA GLN A 37 -8.90 1.28 13.43
C GLN A 37 -8.57 2.75 13.20
N SER A 38 -7.46 3.12 12.57
CA SER A 38 -7.09 4.52 12.35
C SER A 38 -6.56 4.78 10.94
N VAL A 39 -6.58 6.05 10.52
CA VAL A 39 -6.01 6.49 9.23
C VAL A 39 -4.54 6.09 9.15
N ARG A 40 -3.75 6.40 10.19
CA ARG A 40 -2.34 6.03 10.30
C ARG A 40 -2.09 4.55 10.06
N VAL A 41 -2.73 3.68 10.85
CA VAL A 41 -2.47 2.24 10.78
C VAL A 41 -2.95 1.67 9.45
N THR A 42 -4.04 2.22 8.89
CA THR A 42 -4.52 1.82 7.57
C THR A 42 -3.51 2.16 6.47
N LEU A 43 -2.90 3.34 6.50
CA LEU A 43 -1.87 3.74 5.53
C LEU A 43 -0.62 2.85 5.62
N VAL A 44 -0.14 2.55 6.83
CA VAL A 44 1.00 1.65 7.03
C VAL A 44 0.70 0.25 6.52
N HIS A 45 -0.50 -0.28 6.79
CA HIS A 45 -0.94 -1.58 6.29
C HIS A 45 -0.96 -1.65 4.76
N ILE A 46 -1.40 -0.57 4.09
CA ILE A 46 -1.34 -0.50 2.62
C ILE A 46 0.11 -0.62 2.16
N ALA A 47 1.03 0.17 2.70
CA ALA A 47 2.44 0.15 2.30
C ALA A 47 3.08 -1.23 2.56
N ASP A 48 2.85 -1.81 3.74
CA ASP A 48 3.36 -3.13 4.12
C ASP A 48 2.85 -4.24 3.18
N CYS A 49 1.63 -4.11 2.63
CA CYS A 49 1.11 -5.05 1.64
C CYS A 49 1.96 -5.09 0.36
N TYR A 50 2.40 -3.93 -0.14
CA TYR A 50 3.33 -3.86 -1.27
C TYR A 50 4.71 -4.41 -0.92
N VAL A 51 5.26 -4.01 0.22
CA VAL A 51 6.58 -4.48 0.67
C VAL A 51 6.58 -5.99 0.85
N ALA A 52 5.49 -6.57 1.37
CA ALA A 52 5.34 -8.00 1.55
C ALA A 52 5.23 -8.73 0.22
N TRP A 53 4.25 -8.40 -0.61
CA TRP A 53 4.00 -9.19 -1.81
C TRP A 53 4.98 -8.90 -2.94
N LEU A 54 5.41 -7.66 -3.13
CA LEU A 54 6.29 -7.32 -4.24
C LEU A 54 7.75 -7.33 -3.78
N GLY A 55 8.05 -6.61 -2.70
CA GLY A 55 9.41 -6.51 -2.17
C GLY A 55 9.95 -7.84 -1.62
N SER A 56 9.16 -8.53 -0.79
CA SER A 56 9.58 -9.77 -0.15
C SER A 56 9.28 -10.99 -1.02
N PHE A 57 8.04 -11.22 -1.45
CA PHE A 57 7.69 -12.44 -2.17
C PHE A 57 8.30 -12.50 -3.58
N VAL A 58 8.12 -11.47 -4.41
CA VAL A 58 8.63 -11.46 -5.79
C VAL A 58 10.13 -11.18 -5.81
N LEU A 59 10.55 -10.03 -5.25
CA LEU A 59 11.91 -9.51 -5.37
C LEU A 59 12.91 -10.03 -4.31
N LEU A 60 12.46 -10.76 -3.28
CA LEU A 60 13.29 -11.33 -2.22
C LEU A 60 14.17 -10.32 -1.46
N LYS A 61 13.76 -9.04 -1.41
CA LYS A 61 14.55 -7.94 -0.80
C LYS A 61 14.57 -7.96 0.72
N THR A 62 13.56 -8.55 1.35
CA THR A 62 13.43 -8.62 2.81
C THR A 62 12.71 -9.88 3.24
N LYS A 63 12.90 -10.31 4.49
CA LYS A 63 12.08 -11.33 5.17
C LYS A 63 11.21 -10.74 6.29
N LYS A 64 11.29 -9.43 6.50
CA LYS A 64 10.52 -8.69 7.52
C LYS A 64 9.79 -7.52 6.86
N PRO A 65 8.77 -7.79 6.02
CA PRO A 65 8.07 -6.75 5.29
C PRO A 65 6.95 -6.06 6.08
N LEU A 66 6.59 -6.60 7.25
CA LEU A 66 5.48 -6.09 8.06
C LEU A 66 6.04 -5.27 9.22
N THR A 67 5.42 -4.12 9.45
CA THR A 67 5.73 -3.25 10.57
C THR A 67 5.24 -3.88 11.87
N PRO A 68 6.10 -4.02 12.89
CA PRO A 68 5.71 -4.51 14.21
C PRO A 68 4.62 -3.64 14.84
N ARG A 69 3.71 -4.26 15.61
CA ARG A 69 2.54 -3.58 16.17
C ARG A 69 2.92 -2.45 17.12
N GLU A 70 4.00 -2.65 17.86
CA GLU A 70 4.62 -1.70 18.78
C GLU A 70 5.17 -0.45 18.08
N GLU A 71 5.52 -0.55 16.79
CA GLU A 71 6.05 0.57 16.00
C GLU A 71 4.94 1.37 15.31
N LEU A 72 3.79 0.75 15.02
CA LEU A 72 2.67 1.38 14.32
C LEU A 72 2.20 2.71 14.95
N ASN A 73 2.28 2.79 16.27
CA ASN A 73 1.81 3.97 17.02
C ASN A 73 2.83 5.12 17.06
N ASN A 74 4.06 4.88 16.61
CA ASN A 74 5.13 5.88 16.62
C ASN A 74 5.31 6.56 15.26
N LEU A 75 4.71 6.01 14.20
CA LEU A 75 4.87 6.53 12.85
C LEU A 75 4.08 7.83 12.66
N ASN A 76 4.77 8.86 12.18
CA ASN A 76 4.17 10.11 11.70
C ASN A 76 3.85 10.03 10.19
N ILE A 77 3.24 11.09 9.65
CA ILE A 77 2.82 11.10 8.25
C ILE A 77 4.02 11.17 7.30
N GLU A 78 5.09 11.86 7.67
CA GLU A 78 6.32 11.97 6.87
C GLU A 78 7.01 10.62 6.69
N GLU A 79 7.09 9.82 7.75
CA GLU A 79 7.62 8.45 7.72
C GLU A 79 6.75 7.52 6.87
N ILE A 80 5.43 7.74 6.85
CA ILE A 80 4.50 6.99 6.01
C ILE A 80 4.65 7.38 4.53
N ILE A 81 4.85 8.66 4.23
CA ILE A 81 5.15 9.13 2.87
C ILE A 81 6.45 8.49 2.38
N ALA A 82 7.51 8.52 3.19
CA ALA A 82 8.79 7.88 2.84
C ALA A 82 8.66 6.36 2.61
N ARG A 83 7.75 5.68 3.31
CA ARG A 83 7.42 4.27 3.03
C ARG A 83 6.76 4.09 1.68
N PHE A 84 5.89 5.00 1.25
CA PHE A 84 5.31 4.96 -0.08
C PHE A 84 6.32 5.28 -1.19
N ASP A 85 7.32 6.12 -0.93
CA ASP A 85 8.45 6.29 -1.86
C ASP A 85 9.20 4.97 -2.06
N GLN A 86 9.40 4.18 -0.98
CA GLN A 86 9.98 2.84 -1.09
C GLN A 86 9.07 1.87 -1.85
N VAL A 87 7.75 1.95 -1.66
CA VAL A 87 6.78 1.17 -2.43
C VAL A 87 6.89 1.48 -3.93
N ASP A 88 7.06 2.75 -4.29
CA ASP A 88 7.23 3.15 -5.69
C ASP A 88 8.51 2.59 -6.30
N LEU A 89 9.61 2.58 -5.55
CA LEU A 89 10.85 1.92 -5.98
C LEU A 89 10.65 0.42 -6.19
N ILE A 90 9.96 -0.26 -5.27
CA ILE A 90 9.66 -1.70 -5.37
C ILE A 90 8.81 -2.01 -6.61
N VAL A 91 7.78 -1.22 -6.89
CA VAL A 91 6.92 -1.45 -8.05
C VAL A 91 7.68 -1.18 -9.35
N ASN A 92 8.47 -0.10 -9.42
CA ASN A 92 9.31 0.18 -10.58
C ASN A 92 10.31 -0.96 -10.84
N GLU A 93 11.00 -1.43 -9.80
CA GLU A 93 11.94 -2.56 -9.92
C GLU A 93 11.23 -3.85 -10.37
N LEU A 94 10.03 -4.13 -9.84
CA LEU A 94 9.22 -5.27 -10.30
C LEU A 94 8.85 -5.15 -11.78
N LEU A 95 8.45 -3.97 -12.25
CA LEU A 95 8.11 -3.74 -13.65
C LEU A 95 9.34 -3.83 -14.56
N GLU A 96 10.50 -3.38 -14.10
CA GLU A 96 11.76 -3.50 -14.83
C GLU A 96 12.21 -4.96 -14.96
N LEU A 97 12.26 -5.70 -13.85
CA LEU A 97 12.79 -7.08 -13.82
C LEU A 97 11.79 -8.11 -14.34
N HIS A 98 10.50 -7.90 -14.08
CA HIS A 98 9.44 -8.88 -14.38
C HIS A 98 8.40 -8.38 -15.38
N GLY A 99 8.53 -7.18 -15.96
CA GLY A 99 7.51 -6.60 -16.86
C GLY A 99 7.11 -7.51 -18.02
N HIS A 100 8.07 -8.21 -18.63
CA HIS A 100 7.81 -9.18 -19.71
C HIS A 100 7.33 -10.56 -19.21
N ASN A 101 7.47 -10.82 -17.91
CA ASN A 101 7.20 -12.11 -17.26
C ASN A 101 6.13 -12.01 -16.16
N LEU A 102 5.29 -10.97 -16.16
CA LEU A 102 4.26 -10.77 -15.13
C LEU A 102 3.26 -11.92 -15.03
N ASN A 103 3.10 -12.71 -16.09
CA ASN A 103 2.20 -13.87 -16.14
C ASN A 103 2.90 -15.21 -15.91
N VAL A 104 4.20 -15.21 -15.63
CA VAL A 104 4.96 -16.42 -15.30
C VAL A 104 4.80 -16.73 -13.81
N LEU A 105 4.49 -17.98 -13.48
CA LEU A 105 4.31 -18.41 -12.10
C LEU A 105 5.63 -18.38 -11.33
N ILE A 106 5.54 -17.96 -10.07
CA ILE A 106 6.58 -18.12 -9.07
C ILE A 106 6.08 -19.12 -8.02
N ASP A 107 6.82 -20.21 -7.87
CA ASP A 107 6.59 -21.23 -6.86
C ASP A 107 7.58 -21.05 -5.70
N ARG A 108 7.08 -20.66 -4.51
CA ARG A 108 7.92 -20.56 -3.30
C ARG A 108 7.08 -20.49 -2.02
N LYS A 109 7.78 -20.69 -0.90
CA LYS A 109 7.26 -20.36 0.43
C LYS A 109 7.15 -18.85 0.61
N ILE A 110 6.21 -18.40 1.42
CA ILE A 110 6.08 -17.00 1.80
C ILE A 110 7.27 -16.61 2.69
N PRO A 111 8.19 -15.73 2.26
CA PRO A 111 9.49 -15.57 2.93
C PRO A 111 9.46 -15.02 4.37
N TRP A 112 8.37 -14.34 4.75
CA TRP A 112 8.18 -13.74 6.07
C TRP A 112 7.25 -14.55 6.98
N ARG A 113 6.87 -15.75 6.57
CA ARG A 113 6.08 -16.68 7.39
C ARG A 113 6.93 -17.91 7.67
N GLU A 114 6.85 -18.40 8.91
CA GLU A 114 7.41 -19.70 9.32
C GLU A 114 6.62 -20.90 8.75
N ALA A 115 5.62 -20.63 7.90
CA ALA A 115 4.78 -21.65 7.30
C ALA A 115 5.56 -22.53 6.31
N THR A 116 5.26 -23.82 6.30
CA THR A 116 5.85 -24.78 5.37
C THR A 116 5.18 -24.77 3.99
N GLU A 117 4.00 -24.15 3.89
CA GLU A 117 3.21 -24.08 2.67
C GLU A 117 3.91 -23.28 1.56
N GLN A 118 3.93 -23.87 0.37
CA GLN A 118 4.35 -23.20 -0.86
C GLN A 118 3.13 -22.72 -1.62
N ILE A 119 3.23 -21.54 -2.22
CA ILE A 119 2.20 -21.01 -3.10
C ILE A 119 2.76 -20.82 -4.51
N SER A 120 1.88 -20.98 -5.49
CA SER A 120 2.14 -20.73 -6.91
C SER A 120 1.33 -19.51 -7.35
N ILE A 121 2.01 -18.41 -7.67
CA ILE A 121 1.34 -17.16 -8.04
C ILE A 121 2.19 -16.32 -8.99
N THR A 122 1.54 -15.59 -9.90
CA THR A 122 2.25 -14.73 -10.85
C THR A 122 2.53 -13.33 -10.25
N PRO A 123 3.64 -12.67 -10.62
CA PRO A 123 3.92 -11.29 -10.21
C PRO A 123 2.80 -10.32 -10.57
N GLY A 124 2.19 -10.48 -11.75
CA GLY A 124 1.08 -9.65 -12.21
C GLY A 124 -0.16 -9.77 -11.34
N LYS A 125 -0.47 -10.98 -10.84
CA LYS A 125 -1.59 -11.18 -9.90
C LYS A 125 -1.30 -10.54 -8.54
N LEU A 126 -0.06 -10.61 -8.06
CA LEU A 126 0.35 -9.93 -6.83
C LEU A 126 0.34 -8.41 -6.96
N LEU A 127 0.80 -7.86 -8.08
CA LEU A 127 0.72 -6.43 -8.37
C LEU A 127 -0.73 -5.93 -8.43
N MET A 128 -1.61 -6.68 -9.10
CA MET A 128 -3.04 -6.38 -9.12
C MET A 128 -3.65 -6.47 -7.71
N HIS A 129 -3.27 -7.48 -6.93
CA HIS A 129 -3.73 -7.63 -5.55
C HIS A 129 -3.34 -6.41 -4.70
N THR A 130 -2.08 -5.96 -4.75
CA THR A 130 -1.62 -4.81 -3.95
C THR A 130 -2.32 -3.52 -4.35
N ILE A 131 -2.54 -3.29 -5.65
CA ILE A 131 -3.25 -2.09 -6.14
C ILE A 131 -4.72 -2.11 -5.73
N THR A 132 -5.43 -3.21 -5.98
CA THR A 132 -6.85 -3.31 -5.61
C THR A 132 -7.06 -3.24 -4.09
N HIS A 133 -6.13 -3.81 -3.32
CA HIS A 133 -6.10 -3.72 -1.86
C HIS A 133 -5.84 -2.29 -1.36
N GLU A 134 -4.97 -1.53 -2.03
CA GLU A 134 -4.79 -0.11 -1.76
C GLU A 134 -6.10 0.66 -1.97
N PHE A 135 -6.76 0.54 -3.13
CA PHE A 135 -8.04 1.23 -3.37
C PHE A 135 -9.12 0.85 -2.36
N HIS A 136 -9.21 -0.42 -1.97
CA HIS A 136 -10.11 -0.88 -0.93
C HIS A 136 -9.90 -0.12 0.39
N HIS A 137 -8.66 -0.01 0.86
CA HIS A 137 -8.34 0.66 2.11
C HIS A 137 -8.32 2.19 2.01
N LYS A 138 -8.03 2.78 0.84
CA LYS A 138 -8.27 4.20 0.59
C LYS A 138 -9.74 4.57 0.76
N GLY A 139 -10.66 3.72 0.28
CA GLY A 139 -12.09 3.88 0.52
C GLY A 139 -12.44 3.85 2.02
N GLN A 140 -11.81 2.96 2.80
CA GLN A 140 -11.97 2.95 4.26
C GLN A 140 -11.45 4.23 4.92
N ILE A 141 -10.28 4.73 4.52
CA ILE A 141 -9.73 6.00 5.02
C ILE A 141 -10.71 7.13 4.72
N VAL A 142 -11.20 7.24 3.48
CA VAL A 142 -12.19 8.26 3.10
C VAL A 142 -13.44 8.18 3.97
N ALA A 143 -13.92 6.97 4.29
CA ALA A 143 -15.06 6.79 5.20
C ALA A 143 -14.75 7.26 6.63
N MET A 144 -13.57 6.92 7.17
CA MET A 144 -13.11 7.41 8.50
C MET A 144 -13.06 8.93 8.53
N LEU A 145 -12.46 9.55 7.50
CA LEU A 145 -12.35 11.00 7.39
C LEU A 145 -13.72 11.68 7.40
N ARG A 146 -14.69 11.15 6.65
CA ARG A 146 -16.05 11.66 6.63
C ARG A 146 -16.76 11.52 7.98
N GLN A 147 -16.55 10.42 8.71
CA GLN A 147 -17.11 10.26 10.06
C GLN A 147 -16.56 11.30 11.05
N MET A 148 -15.33 11.77 10.84
CA MET A 148 -14.71 12.84 11.62
C MET A 148 -15.05 14.25 11.10
N GLY A 149 -15.96 14.37 10.12
CA GLY A 149 -16.43 15.65 9.59
C GLY A 149 -15.56 16.28 8.50
N TYR A 150 -14.58 15.55 7.96
CA TYR A 150 -13.74 16.01 6.86
C TYR A 150 -14.37 15.74 5.49
N GLU A 151 -14.03 16.58 4.51
CA GLU A 151 -14.38 16.42 3.10
C GLU A 151 -13.13 16.07 2.28
N PRO A 152 -12.72 14.79 2.24
CA PRO A 152 -11.53 14.39 1.48
C PRO A 152 -11.74 14.58 -0.04
N PRO A 153 -10.65 14.86 -0.80
CA PRO A 153 -10.69 15.03 -2.24
C PRO A 153 -11.11 13.75 -2.98
N ASN A 154 -11.38 13.87 -4.29
CA ASN A 154 -11.59 12.72 -5.14
C ASN A 154 -10.30 11.89 -5.23
N THR A 155 -10.37 10.60 -4.93
CA THR A 155 -9.24 9.66 -4.99
C THR A 155 -9.43 8.57 -6.05
N ASP A 156 -10.39 8.76 -6.96
CA ASP A 156 -10.65 7.88 -8.10
C ASP A 156 -9.66 8.16 -9.24
N VAL A 157 -9.29 7.13 -9.99
CA VAL A 157 -8.37 7.24 -11.13
C VAL A 157 -8.93 8.10 -12.27
N LEU A 158 -10.25 8.24 -12.38
CA LEU A 158 -10.86 9.16 -13.35
C LEU A 158 -10.58 10.64 -13.02
N GLY A 159 -10.09 10.93 -11.81
CA GLY A 159 -9.70 12.26 -11.38
C GLY A 159 -8.24 12.60 -11.62
N THR A 160 -7.43 11.69 -12.18
CA THR A 160 -6.00 11.94 -12.42
C THR A 160 -5.75 12.72 -13.70
N GLU A 161 -4.58 13.35 -13.79
CA GLU A 161 -4.10 13.96 -15.04
C GLU A 161 -3.78 12.88 -16.10
N ASN A 162 -3.82 13.27 -17.39
CA ASN A 162 -3.53 12.39 -18.53
C ASN A 162 -2.05 12.44 -18.91
#